data_AF-A0A1Y1L0M5-F1
#
_entry.id   AF-A0A1Y1L0M5-F1
#
_cell.length_a   1.000
_cell.length_b   1.000
_cell.length_c   1.000
_cell.angle_alpha   90.00
_cell.angle_beta   90.00
_cell.angle_gamma   90.00
#
_symmetry.space_group_name_H-M   'P 1'
#
loop_
_entity.id
_entity.type
_entity.pdbx_description
1 polymer ?
#
loop_
_entity_poly.entity_id
_entity_poly.type
_entity_poly.pdbx_seq_one_letter_code
_entity_poly.pdbx_strand_id
1 'polypeptide(L)'
;MNPAIRALRRLYSQQTALTMSRAGRLYNKTNLAESSDEFPKNDSLKLMMYHYPFSIRDSIPRHDSEVTDVVKRFDQFCYYAGPERELYVGTIVLDCYQVIESADNLTVKNLRLASILAWVFENITTGCIVGDDLLDGHGVRWNKPCWHKTLPANQTSFLDIKKIQTGAKLLLCKYFRNHPNFPQLLNLICEFVHCIHLGQTVDFNLSEAFRKTRDGDLLKMENYKTLVMYKTGFPLYVAAPLGAMYLANFDTHRYFPSKHIFEKLYIYRQAQVRLNALLFTLKLKLLERHVGLFLRSQGCREESLRCR
;
A
#
# COMPACT_ATOMS: atom_id res chain seq x y z
N MET A 1 9.78 -22.01 -26.60
CA MET A 1 9.88 -20.90 -25.62
C MET A 1 11.34 -20.47 -25.44
N ASN A 2 11.65 -19.22 -25.81
CA ASN A 2 13.01 -18.67 -25.93
C ASN A 2 13.81 -18.73 -24.60
N PRO A 3 15.06 -19.22 -24.58
CA PRO A 3 15.93 -19.25 -23.40
C PRO A 3 16.11 -17.89 -22.70
N ALA A 4 16.06 -16.79 -23.45
CA ALA A 4 16.12 -15.42 -22.92
C ALA A 4 14.88 -15.06 -22.09
N ILE A 5 13.70 -15.57 -22.44
CA ILE A 5 12.46 -15.39 -21.67
C ILE A 5 12.50 -16.23 -20.37
N ARG A 6 13.21 -17.36 -20.39
CA ARG A 6 13.49 -18.19 -19.21
C ARG A 6 14.51 -17.53 -18.26
N ALA A 7 15.43 -16.73 -18.79
CA ALA A 7 16.37 -15.94 -18.01
C ALA A 7 15.75 -14.66 -17.44
N LEU A 8 14.81 -14.02 -18.15
CA LEU A 8 14.12 -12.83 -17.66
C LEU A 8 13.07 -13.14 -16.57
N ARG A 9 12.52 -14.35 -16.54
CA ARG A 9 11.78 -14.89 -15.36
C ARG A 9 12.67 -15.08 -14.11
N ARG A 10 14.00 -15.06 -14.25
CA ARG A 10 14.96 -15.28 -13.14
C ARG A 10 15.44 -13.98 -12.47
N LEU A 11 15.06 -12.80 -12.96
CA LEU A 11 15.48 -11.50 -12.39
C LEU A 11 14.42 -10.80 -11.50
N TYR A 12 13.22 -11.37 -11.38
CA TYR A 12 12.20 -10.98 -10.40
C TYR A 12 11.63 -12.23 -9.73
N SER A 13 11.48 -12.20 -8.41
CA SER A 13 11.60 -13.42 -7.62
C SER A 13 10.31 -14.26 -7.56
N GLN A 14 10.47 -15.55 -7.84
CA GLN A 14 9.63 -16.65 -7.37
C GLN A 14 9.38 -16.57 -5.84
N GLN A 15 10.29 -15.92 -5.10
CA GLN A 15 10.16 -15.59 -3.68
C GLN A 15 8.92 -14.74 -3.39
N THR A 16 8.58 -13.74 -4.21
CA THR A 16 7.41 -12.86 -3.97
C THR A 16 6.10 -13.64 -4.10
N ALA A 17 5.96 -14.48 -5.12
CA ALA A 17 4.82 -15.37 -5.27
C ALA A 17 4.73 -16.42 -4.14
N LEU A 18 5.89 -16.95 -3.70
CA LEU A 18 5.98 -17.88 -2.57
C LEU A 18 5.69 -17.23 -1.21
N THR A 19 6.09 -15.97 -0.99
CA THR A 19 5.82 -15.22 0.25
C THR A 19 4.34 -14.87 0.37
N MET A 20 3.69 -14.47 -0.74
CA MET A 20 2.24 -14.28 -0.79
C MET A 20 1.46 -15.58 -0.50
N SER A 21 1.96 -16.71 -0.97
CA SER A 21 1.42 -18.04 -0.66
C SER A 21 1.64 -18.47 0.80
N ARG A 22 2.82 -18.19 1.39
CA ARG A 22 3.18 -18.58 2.76
C ARG A 22 2.54 -17.70 3.85
N ALA A 23 2.15 -16.47 3.54
CA ALA A 23 1.59 -15.52 4.51
C ALA A 23 0.11 -15.78 4.87
N GLY A 24 -0.55 -16.80 4.28
CA GLY A 24 -1.95 -17.12 4.59
C GLY A 24 -2.95 -16.02 4.24
N ARG A 25 -2.56 -15.04 3.40
CA ARG A 25 -3.37 -13.88 2.99
C ARG A 25 -4.08 -14.05 1.65
N LEU A 26 -3.98 -15.22 1.04
CA LEU A 26 -4.91 -15.63 0.00
C LEU A 26 -6.19 -16.08 0.70
N TYR A 27 -7.14 -15.17 0.90
CA TYR A 27 -8.53 -15.59 0.99
C TYR A 27 -8.83 -16.48 -0.22
N ASN A 28 -9.53 -17.59 0.02
CA ASN A 28 -9.63 -18.75 -0.86
C ASN A 28 -9.73 -18.43 -2.37
N LYS A 29 -8.76 -19.00 -3.11
CA LYS A 29 -8.64 -19.19 -4.57
C LYS A 29 -8.37 -17.98 -5.46
N THR A 30 -7.13 -17.50 -5.40
CA THR A 30 -6.42 -17.05 -6.62
C THR A 30 -5.11 -17.82 -6.74
N ASN A 31 -5.09 -18.83 -7.61
CA ASN A 31 -3.89 -19.57 -7.99
C ASN A 31 -3.01 -18.67 -8.89
N LEU A 32 -1.97 -18.05 -8.32
CA LEU A 32 -1.02 -17.20 -9.04
C LEU A 32 -0.14 -17.97 -10.04
N ALA A 33 -0.24 -19.30 -10.11
CA ALA A 33 0.48 -20.17 -11.03
C ALA A 33 -0.34 -20.60 -12.26
N GLU A 34 -1.65 -20.35 -12.28
CA GLU A 34 -2.44 -20.47 -13.51
C GLU A 34 -2.12 -19.26 -14.38
N SER A 35 -1.30 -19.46 -15.41
CA SER A 35 -1.36 -18.59 -16.58
C SER A 35 -2.73 -18.81 -17.23
N SER A 36 -3.74 -18.09 -16.79
CA SER A 36 -4.86 -17.87 -17.70
C SER A 36 -4.28 -17.05 -18.85
N ASP A 37 -4.24 -17.64 -20.04
CA ASP A 37 -4.06 -16.87 -21.29
C ASP A 37 -5.19 -15.83 -21.46
N GLU A 38 -6.21 -15.89 -20.60
CA GLU A 38 -7.33 -14.98 -20.51
C GLU A 38 -7.05 -13.76 -19.60
N PHE A 39 -7.36 -12.57 -20.10
CA PHE A 39 -7.24 -11.30 -19.39
C PHE A 39 -8.19 -11.25 -18.17
N PRO A 40 -7.68 -10.97 -16.94
CA PRO A 40 -8.44 -11.13 -15.70
C PRO A 40 -9.42 -9.95 -15.43
N LYS A 41 -10.41 -9.77 -16.30
CA LYS A 41 -11.36 -8.65 -16.23
C LYS A 41 -12.28 -8.65 -15.00
N ASN A 42 -12.55 -9.81 -14.39
CA ASN A 42 -13.53 -9.96 -13.31
C ASN A 42 -12.91 -9.97 -11.91
N ASP A 43 -11.60 -9.79 -11.79
CA ASP A 43 -10.90 -9.79 -10.50
C ASP A 43 -9.89 -8.64 -10.47
N SER A 44 -10.26 -7.58 -9.76
CA SER A 44 -9.47 -6.36 -9.63
C SER A 44 -8.07 -6.63 -9.09
N LEU A 45 -7.92 -7.57 -8.16
CA LEU A 45 -6.62 -7.92 -7.60
C LEU A 45 -5.75 -8.64 -8.64
N LYS A 46 -6.30 -9.62 -9.36
CA LYS A 46 -5.58 -10.30 -10.46
C LYS A 46 -5.19 -9.31 -11.55
N LEU A 47 -6.08 -8.40 -11.93
CA LEU A 47 -5.82 -7.36 -12.92
C LEU A 47 -4.67 -6.44 -12.48
N MET A 48 -4.65 -6.03 -11.21
CA MET A 48 -3.53 -5.28 -10.65
C MET A 48 -2.24 -6.11 -10.70
N MET A 49 -2.24 -7.36 -10.23
CA MET A 49 -1.05 -8.19 -10.23
C MET A 49 -0.49 -8.40 -11.64
N TYR A 50 -1.37 -8.59 -12.62
CA TYR A 50 -1.01 -8.71 -14.03
C TYR A 50 -0.25 -7.48 -14.56
N HIS A 51 -0.61 -6.28 -14.09
CA HIS A 51 0.04 -5.03 -14.50
C HIS A 51 1.15 -4.53 -13.55
N TYR A 52 1.41 -5.21 -12.43
CA TYR A 52 2.40 -4.76 -11.45
C TYR A 52 3.82 -4.62 -12.01
N PRO A 53 4.38 -5.61 -12.76
CA PRO A 53 5.73 -5.46 -13.31
C PRO A 53 5.85 -4.25 -14.24
N PHE A 54 4.79 -3.93 -14.98
CA PHE A 54 4.75 -2.79 -15.88
C PHE A 54 4.71 -1.46 -15.11
N SER A 55 3.97 -1.39 -14.01
CA SER A 55 3.89 -0.16 -13.21
C SER A 55 5.25 0.21 -12.61
N ILE A 56 6.02 -0.78 -12.13
CA ILE A 56 7.38 -0.59 -11.59
C ILE A 56 8.41 -0.33 -12.69
N ARG A 57 8.30 -1.04 -13.82
CA ARG A 57 9.20 -0.83 -14.95
C ARG A 57 9.14 0.60 -15.46
N ASP A 58 7.92 1.12 -15.60
CA ASP A 58 7.66 2.42 -16.22
C ASP A 58 7.70 3.61 -15.25
N SER A 59 7.77 3.35 -13.93
CA SER A 59 7.86 4.40 -12.91
C SER A 59 9.27 4.94 -12.67
N ILE A 60 10.28 4.43 -13.38
CA ILE A 60 11.67 4.88 -13.27
C ILE A 60 12.35 4.85 -14.65
N PRO A 61 13.20 5.84 -15.00
CA PRO A 61 14.05 5.77 -16.18
C PRO A 61 15.03 4.58 -16.08
N ARG A 62 15.23 3.86 -17.18
CA ARG A 62 16.10 2.66 -17.23
C ARG A 62 17.15 2.70 -18.34
N HIS A 63 17.24 3.82 -19.07
CA HIS A 63 18.11 3.92 -20.24
C HIS A 63 19.55 4.26 -19.87
N ASP A 64 19.77 4.90 -18.72
CA ASP A 64 21.09 5.37 -18.31
C ASP A 64 21.84 4.26 -17.56
N SER A 65 22.97 3.82 -18.13
CA SER A 65 23.81 2.77 -17.54
C SER A 65 24.40 3.19 -16.18
N GLU A 66 24.63 4.48 -15.98
CA GLU A 66 25.19 5.07 -14.76
C GLU A 66 24.33 4.83 -13.52
N VAL A 67 23.01 4.67 -13.69
CA VAL A 67 22.05 4.48 -12.57
C VAL A 67 21.55 3.03 -12.46
N THR A 68 22.19 2.08 -13.13
CA THR A 68 21.77 0.68 -13.17
C THR A 68 21.55 0.09 -11.76
N ASP A 69 22.45 0.34 -10.82
CA ASP A 69 22.33 -0.21 -9.46
C ASP A 69 21.24 0.49 -8.64
N VAL A 70 20.95 1.77 -8.93
CA VAL A 70 19.79 2.48 -8.36
C VAL A 70 18.48 1.85 -8.83
N VAL A 71 18.40 1.50 -10.12
CA VAL A 71 17.24 0.82 -10.70
C VAL A 71 17.06 -0.59 -10.11
N LYS A 72 18.14 -1.38 -9.97
CA LYS A 72 18.09 -2.70 -9.33
C LYS A 72 17.61 -2.60 -7.88
N ARG A 73 18.08 -1.62 -7.11
CA ARG A 73 17.63 -1.40 -5.73
C ARG A 73 16.16 -0.98 -5.69
N PHE A 74 15.73 -0.10 -6.58
CA PHE A 74 14.33 0.31 -6.68
C PHE A 74 13.41 -0.88 -6.94
N ASP A 75 13.83 -1.77 -7.83
CA ASP A 75 13.15 -3.03 -8.10
C ASP A 75 13.05 -3.91 -6.84
N GLN A 76 14.17 -4.17 -6.17
CA GLN A 76 14.18 -4.93 -4.91
C GLN A 76 13.22 -4.34 -3.88
N PHE A 77 13.26 -3.01 -3.70
CA PHE A 77 12.36 -2.30 -2.80
C PHE A 77 10.88 -2.51 -3.17
N CYS A 78 10.52 -2.33 -4.44
CA CYS A 78 9.13 -2.46 -4.89
C CYS A 78 8.63 -3.89 -4.69
N TYR A 79 9.37 -4.91 -5.11
CA TYR A 79 8.95 -6.30 -4.92
C TYR A 79 8.96 -6.75 -3.46
N TYR A 80 9.75 -6.09 -2.60
CA TYR A 80 9.69 -6.30 -1.16
C TYR A 80 8.47 -5.62 -0.53
N ALA A 81 8.25 -4.33 -0.74
CA ALA A 81 7.24 -3.58 0.00
C ALA A 81 5.85 -3.52 -0.67
N GLY A 82 5.77 -3.80 -1.98
CA GLY A 82 4.61 -3.47 -2.82
C GLY A 82 3.42 -4.44 -2.68
N PRO A 83 3.48 -5.65 -3.24
CA PRO A 83 2.29 -6.48 -3.45
C PRO A 83 1.91 -7.36 -2.25
N GLU A 84 2.79 -7.51 -1.25
CA GLU A 84 2.58 -8.40 -0.09
C GLU A 84 1.69 -7.78 1.00
N ARG A 85 0.62 -7.09 0.60
CA ARG A 85 -0.30 -6.38 1.49
C ARG A 85 -1.70 -6.31 0.92
N GLU A 86 -2.65 -5.81 1.71
CA GLU A 86 -3.95 -5.46 1.16
C GLU A 86 -3.84 -4.21 0.27
N LEU A 87 -4.27 -4.34 -0.99
CA LEU A 87 -4.21 -3.30 -2.02
C LEU A 87 -5.55 -2.57 -2.14
N TYR A 88 -6.01 -2.05 -0.99
CA TYR A 88 -7.35 -1.49 -0.88
C TYR A 88 -7.59 -0.25 -1.73
N VAL A 89 -6.61 0.64 -1.86
CA VAL A 89 -6.83 1.92 -2.58
C VAL A 89 -6.99 1.63 -4.06
N GLY A 90 -6.12 0.79 -4.62
CA GLY A 90 -6.15 0.43 -6.03
C GLY A 90 -7.32 -0.48 -6.39
N THR A 91 -7.69 -1.43 -5.51
CA THR A 91 -8.90 -2.24 -5.73
C THR A 91 -10.16 -1.38 -5.72
N ILE A 92 -10.30 -0.42 -4.80
CA ILE A 92 -11.42 0.53 -4.83
C ILE A 92 -11.45 1.35 -6.12
N VAL A 93 -10.31 1.83 -6.63
CA VAL A 93 -10.25 2.53 -7.92
C VAL A 93 -10.81 1.65 -9.04
N LEU A 94 -10.38 0.38 -9.11
CA LEU A 94 -10.85 -0.55 -10.14
C LEU A 94 -12.31 -0.92 -9.99
N ASP A 95 -12.75 -1.27 -8.79
CA ASP A 95 -14.11 -1.67 -8.50
C ASP A 95 -15.07 -0.51 -8.81
N CYS A 96 -14.73 0.71 -8.41
CA CYS A 96 -15.51 1.90 -8.77
C CYS A 96 -15.54 2.12 -10.28
N TYR A 97 -14.40 2.01 -10.98
CA TYR A 97 -14.34 2.20 -12.43
C TYR A 97 -15.23 1.19 -13.16
N GLN A 98 -15.16 -0.09 -12.78
CA GLN A 98 -15.94 -1.15 -13.40
C GLN A 98 -17.45 -1.02 -13.17
N VAL A 99 -17.86 -0.44 -12.04
CA VAL A 99 -19.28 -0.23 -11.71
C VAL A 99 -19.87 0.98 -12.44
N ILE A 100 -19.11 2.07 -12.60
CA ILE A 100 -19.63 3.32 -13.18
C ILE A 100 -19.49 3.40 -14.70
N GLU A 101 -18.54 2.66 -15.27
CA GLU A 101 -18.27 2.67 -16.71
C GLU A 101 -19.26 1.78 -17.47
N SER A 102 -19.56 2.17 -18.71
CA SER A 102 -20.40 1.38 -19.60
C SER A 102 -19.72 0.07 -20.02
N ALA A 103 -20.51 -0.99 -20.22
CA ALA A 103 -19.99 -2.31 -20.62
C ALA A 103 -19.13 -2.24 -21.91
N ASP A 104 -19.51 -1.38 -22.86
CA ASP A 104 -18.78 -1.19 -24.13
C ASP A 104 -17.39 -0.56 -23.93
N ASN A 105 -17.24 0.26 -22.88
CA ASN A 105 -15.96 0.89 -22.53
C ASN A 105 -15.08 0.04 -21.62
N LEU A 106 -15.56 -1.09 -21.08
CA LEU A 106 -14.75 -2.06 -20.31
C LEU A 106 -13.85 -2.92 -21.21
N THR A 107 -13.20 -2.28 -22.18
CA THR A 107 -12.23 -2.89 -23.09
C THR A 107 -10.93 -3.23 -22.36
N VAL A 108 -10.15 -4.16 -22.90
CA VAL A 108 -8.80 -4.50 -22.39
C VAL A 108 -7.90 -3.26 -22.26
N LYS A 109 -8.00 -2.32 -23.21
CA LYS A 109 -7.22 -1.07 -23.20
C LYS A 109 -7.60 -0.19 -22.01
N ASN A 110 -8.89 0.00 -21.78
CA ASN A 110 -9.38 0.87 -20.70
C ASN A 110 -9.18 0.24 -19.32
N LEU A 111 -9.40 -1.08 -19.19
CA LEU A 111 -9.10 -1.82 -17.96
C LEU A 111 -7.60 -1.80 -17.63
N ARG A 112 -6.73 -1.84 -18.64
CA ARG A 112 -5.29 -1.63 -18.44
C ARG A 112 -5.00 -0.23 -17.92
N LEU A 113 -5.61 0.82 -18.48
CA LEU A 113 -5.45 2.19 -17.97
C LEU A 113 -5.97 2.31 -16.53
N ALA A 114 -7.14 1.76 -16.22
CA ALA A 114 -7.69 1.74 -14.87
C ALA A 114 -6.74 1.03 -13.88
N SER A 115 -6.14 -0.09 -14.29
CA SER A 115 -5.15 -0.80 -13.48
C SER A 115 -3.86 -0.01 -13.28
N ILE A 116 -3.40 0.72 -14.29
CA ILE A 116 -2.25 1.63 -14.16
C ILE A 116 -2.56 2.75 -13.16
N LEU A 117 -3.75 3.36 -13.23
CA LEU A 117 -4.19 4.38 -12.28
C LEU A 117 -4.24 3.81 -10.85
N ALA A 118 -4.79 2.61 -10.68
CA ALA A 118 -4.80 1.90 -9.40
C ALA A 118 -3.37 1.72 -8.84
N TRP A 119 -2.40 1.38 -9.69
CA TRP A 119 -0.99 1.31 -9.28
C TRP A 119 -0.35 2.67 -8.98
N VAL A 120 -0.79 3.77 -9.59
CA VAL A 120 -0.35 5.12 -9.18
C VAL A 120 -0.72 5.35 -7.72
N PHE A 121 -1.98 5.10 -7.35
CA PHE A 121 -2.45 5.22 -5.97
C PHE A 121 -1.71 4.27 -5.02
N GLU A 122 -1.54 2.99 -5.40
CA GLU A 122 -0.88 2.02 -4.54
C GLU A 122 0.62 2.25 -4.38
N ASN A 123 1.33 2.69 -5.42
CA ASN A 123 2.76 2.98 -5.33
C ASN A 123 3.02 4.14 -4.36
N ILE A 124 2.18 5.18 -4.39
CA ILE A 124 2.22 6.27 -3.41
C ILE A 124 1.96 5.72 -2.01
N THR A 125 0.91 4.92 -1.86
CA THR A 125 0.51 4.31 -0.58
C THR A 125 1.63 3.43 -0.01
N THR A 126 2.32 2.64 -0.84
CA THR A 126 3.47 1.84 -0.45
C THR A 126 4.59 2.71 0.13
N GLY A 127 4.91 3.83 -0.52
CA GLY A 127 5.88 4.79 0.00
C GLY A 127 5.45 5.35 1.36
N CYS A 128 4.18 5.70 1.54
CA CYS A 128 3.65 6.20 2.80
C CYS A 128 3.71 5.15 3.92
N ILE A 129 3.39 3.88 3.64
CA ILE A 129 3.47 2.78 4.62
C ILE A 129 4.91 2.54 5.07
N VAL A 130 5.86 2.47 4.14
CA VAL A 130 7.27 2.27 4.49
C VAL A 130 7.84 3.49 5.22
N GLY A 131 7.34 4.70 4.91
CA GLY A 131 7.64 5.91 5.66
C GLY A 131 7.12 5.87 7.09
N ASP A 132 5.89 5.40 7.31
CA ASP A 132 5.29 5.19 8.63
C ASP A 132 6.11 4.18 9.45
N ASP A 133 6.52 3.05 8.83
CA ASP A 133 7.42 2.09 9.47
C ASP A 133 8.76 2.70 9.92
N LEU A 134 9.32 3.61 9.11
CA LEU A 134 10.57 4.31 9.43
C LEU A 134 10.38 5.30 10.59
N LEU A 135 9.30 6.08 10.58
CA LEU A 135 9.01 7.10 11.61
C LEU A 135 8.70 6.47 12.96
N ASP A 136 7.95 5.37 12.97
CA ASP A 136 7.55 4.67 14.19
C ASP A 136 8.62 3.68 14.69
N GLY A 137 9.68 3.45 13.90
CA GLY A 137 10.74 2.49 14.22
C GLY A 137 10.25 1.04 14.23
N HIS A 138 9.22 0.71 13.45
CA HIS A 138 8.64 -0.63 13.39
C HIS A 138 9.70 -1.67 12.96
N GLY A 139 9.80 -2.78 13.70
CA GLY A 139 10.74 -3.86 13.37
C GLY A 139 10.22 -4.81 12.28
N VAL A 140 8.92 -5.11 12.30
CA VAL A 140 8.29 -6.16 11.48
C VAL A 140 6.99 -5.65 10.85
N ARG A 141 6.77 -6.00 9.59
CA ARG A 141 5.56 -5.74 8.80
C ARG A 141 5.27 -6.95 7.92
N TRP A 142 4.02 -7.41 7.87
CA TRP A 142 3.61 -8.59 7.09
C TRP A 142 4.53 -9.81 7.29
N ASN A 143 4.86 -10.12 8.55
CA ASN A 143 5.71 -11.25 8.96
C ASN A 143 7.16 -11.22 8.44
N LYS A 144 7.67 -10.04 8.08
CA LYS A 144 9.07 -9.85 7.68
C LYS A 144 9.63 -8.54 8.22
N PRO A 145 10.96 -8.36 8.26
CA PRO A 145 11.56 -7.11 8.70
C PRO A 145 11.06 -5.92 7.88
N CYS A 146 10.81 -4.78 8.51
CA CYS A 146 10.52 -3.54 7.77
C CYS A 146 11.69 -3.19 6.85
N TRP A 147 11.42 -2.59 5.68
CA TRP A 147 12.46 -2.32 4.66
C TRP A 147 13.66 -1.54 5.22
N HIS A 148 13.43 -0.59 6.11
CA HIS A 148 14.53 0.18 6.71
C HIS A 148 15.47 -0.67 7.61
N LYS A 149 15.02 -1.85 8.07
CA LYS A 149 15.83 -2.81 8.85
C LYS A 149 16.62 -3.78 7.97
N THR A 150 16.29 -3.90 6.69
CA THR A 150 17.01 -4.79 5.75
C THR A 150 18.20 -4.09 5.09
N LEU A 151 18.30 -2.77 5.25
CA LEU A 151 19.36 -1.97 4.65
C LEU A 151 20.62 -1.96 5.54
N PRO A 152 21.82 -1.89 4.93
CA PRO A 152 23.06 -1.59 5.66
C PRO A 152 22.95 -0.26 6.43
N ALA A 153 23.68 -0.15 7.54
CA ALA A 153 23.60 1.02 8.44
C ALA A 153 23.96 2.36 7.78
N ASN A 154 24.71 2.35 6.68
CA ASN A 154 25.07 3.54 5.91
C ASN A 154 24.07 3.91 4.79
N GLN A 155 22.94 3.20 4.69
CA GLN A 155 21.92 3.42 3.68
C GLN A 155 20.59 3.81 4.30
N THR A 156 19.83 4.66 3.60
CA THR A 156 18.50 5.11 4.03
C THR A 156 17.41 4.60 3.10
N SER A 157 16.28 4.17 3.66
CA SER A 157 15.06 3.86 2.92
C SER A 157 14.34 5.11 2.40
N PHE A 158 14.71 6.31 2.89
CA PHE A 158 14.08 7.57 2.54
C PHE A 158 14.06 7.82 1.02
N LEU A 159 15.18 7.59 0.34
CA LEU A 159 15.24 7.77 -1.11
C LEU A 159 14.41 6.72 -1.85
N ASP A 160 14.23 5.52 -1.33
CA ASP A 160 13.39 4.48 -1.94
C ASP A 160 11.91 4.86 -1.85
N ILE A 161 11.50 5.35 -0.67
CA ILE A 161 10.18 5.92 -0.43
C ILE A 161 9.89 7.08 -1.40
N LYS A 162 10.84 8.02 -1.56
CA LYS A 162 10.64 9.14 -2.47
C LYS A 162 10.57 8.71 -3.92
N LYS A 163 11.42 7.77 -4.36
CA LYS A 163 11.41 7.25 -5.73
C LYS A 163 10.07 6.59 -6.10
N ILE A 164 9.47 5.79 -5.22
CA ILE A 164 8.17 5.15 -5.56
C ILE A 164 7.03 6.17 -5.61
N GLN A 165 7.05 7.19 -4.74
CA GLN A 165 6.05 8.27 -4.74
C GLN A 165 6.15 9.16 -5.99
N THR A 166 7.36 9.58 -6.37
CA THR A 166 7.57 10.40 -7.58
C THR A 166 7.41 9.57 -8.84
N GLY A 167 7.85 8.31 -8.83
CA GLY A 167 7.68 7.37 -9.93
C GLY A 167 6.22 7.09 -10.25
N ALA A 168 5.34 7.03 -9.24
CA ALA A 168 3.90 6.95 -9.46
C ALA A 168 3.35 8.17 -10.21
N LYS A 169 3.81 9.39 -9.89
CA LYS A 169 3.43 10.61 -10.62
C LYS A 169 3.97 10.61 -12.05
N LEU A 170 5.19 10.09 -12.28
CA LEU A 170 5.72 9.89 -13.63
C LEU A 170 4.86 8.92 -14.43
N LEU A 171 4.41 7.83 -13.81
CA LEU A 171 3.51 6.86 -14.42
C LEU A 171 2.17 7.51 -14.82
N LEU A 172 1.60 8.35 -13.93
CA LEU A 172 0.40 9.13 -14.24
C LEU A 172 0.63 10.04 -15.47
N CYS A 173 1.69 10.85 -15.45
CA CYS A 173 2.03 11.73 -16.55
C CYS A 173 2.29 10.99 -17.87
N LYS A 174 2.83 9.77 -17.82
CA LYS A 174 3.13 8.99 -19.02
C LYS A 174 1.87 8.45 -19.69
N TYR A 175 0.92 7.94 -18.92
CA TYR A 175 -0.23 7.22 -19.45
C TYR A 175 -1.49 8.05 -19.61
N PHE A 176 -1.62 9.16 -18.86
CA PHE A 176 -2.86 9.95 -18.82
C PHE A 176 -2.72 11.36 -19.38
N ARG A 177 -1.55 11.80 -19.87
CA ARG A 177 -1.35 13.19 -20.34
C ARG A 177 -2.37 13.65 -21.39
N ASN A 178 -2.85 12.73 -22.22
CA ASN A 178 -3.82 13.00 -23.28
C ASN A 178 -5.27 12.70 -22.86
N HIS A 179 -5.50 12.29 -21.60
CA HIS A 179 -6.83 12.06 -21.07
C HIS A 179 -7.53 13.40 -20.83
N PRO A 180 -8.83 13.56 -21.17
CA PRO A 180 -9.55 14.82 -20.97
C PRO A 180 -9.47 15.36 -19.53
N ASN A 181 -9.57 14.46 -18.55
CA ASN A 181 -9.48 14.79 -17.12
C ASN A 181 -8.05 14.70 -16.53
N PHE A 182 -6.99 14.80 -17.36
CA PHE A 182 -5.61 14.77 -16.85
C PHE A 182 -5.31 15.83 -15.78
N PRO A 183 -5.70 17.11 -15.95
CA PRO A 183 -5.45 18.13 -14.92
C PRO A 183 -6.09 17.76 -13.57
N GLN A 184 -7.31 17.22 -13.59
CA GLN A 184 -8.05 16.80 -12.41
C GLN A 184 -7.41 15.58 -11.75
N LEU A 185 -7.00 14.57 -12.53
CA LEU A 185 -6.27 13.42 -12.02
C LEU A 185 -4.94 13.83 -11.38
N LEU A 186 -4.19 14.74 -12.01
CA LEU A 186 -2.93 15.24 -11.45
C LEU A 186 -3.15 16.00 -10.15
N ASN A 187 -4.15 16.89 -10.10
CA ASN A 187 -4.50 17.61 -8.88
C ASN A 187 -4.91 16.65 -7.76
N LEU A 188 -5.78 15.67 -8.07
CA LEU A 188 -6.23 14.67 -7.12
C LEU A 188 -5.08 13.84 -6.54
N ILE A 189 -4.10 13.44 -7.36
CA ILE A 189 -2.92 12.71 -6.89
C ILE A 189 -2.02 13.58 -6.00
N CYS A 190 -1.92 14.88 -6.28
CA CYS A 190 -1.22 15.82 -5.40
C CYS A 190 -1.94 15.99 -4.06
N GLU A 191 -3.26 16.19 -4.07
CA GLU A 191 -4.10 16.26 -2.86
C GLU A 191 -4.05 14.97 -2.05
N PHE A 192 -4.11 13.82 -2.72
CA PHE A 192 -3.99 12.48 -2.10
C PHE A 192 -2.70 12.36 -1.30
N VAL A 193 -1.56 12.68 -1.91
CA VAL A 193 -0.25 12.66 -1.23
C VAL A 193 -0.23 13.65 -0.07
N HIS A 194 -0.74 14.86 -0.28
CA HIS A 194 -0.71 15.91 0.73
C HIS A 194 -1.58 15.57 1.95
N CYS A 195 -2.80 15.08 1.74
CA CYS A 195 -3.71 14.67 2.80
C CYS A 195 -3.14 13.54 3.65
N ILE A 196 -2.49 12.53 3.04
CA ILE A 196 -1.83 11.46 3.81
C ILE A 196 -0.74 12.05 4.70
N HIS A 197 0.09 12.96 4.18
CA HIS A 197 1.14 13.59 5.00
C HIS A 197 0.55 14.49 6.10
N LEU A 198 -0.53 15.23 5.85
CA LEU A 198 -1.24 15.98 6.90
C LEU A 198 -1.72 15.04 8.01
N GLY A 199 -2.36 13.92 7.64
CA GLY A 199 -2.80 12.89 8.57
C GLY A 199 -1.65 12.29 9.37
N GLN A 200 -0.52 12.00 8.71
CA GLN A 200 0.68 11.49 9.38
C GLN A 200 1.25 12.50 10.38
N THR A 201 1.30 13.78 10.02
CA THR A 201 1.77 14.85 10.91
C THR A 201 0.87 14.98 12.14
N VAL A 202 -0.45 14.91 11.96
CA VAL A 202 -1.41 14.91 13.07
C VAL A 202 -1.18 13.71 13.97
N ASP A 203 -1.06 12.50 13.41
CA ASP A 203 -0.81 11.26 14.18
C ASP A 203 0.46 11.35 15.02
N PHE A 204 1.55 11.80 14.38
CA PHE A 204 2.86 11.94 15.01
C PHE A 204 2.82 12.98 16.14
N ASN A 205 2.27 14.16 15.88
CA ASN A 205 2.20 15.24 16.87
C ASN A 205 1.33 14.86 18.08
N LEU A 206 0.16 14.25 17.85
CA LEU A 206 -0.70 13.77 18.93
C LEU A 206 0.00 12.69 19.76
N SER A 207 0.68 11.75 19.09
CA SER A 207 1.42 10.67 19.76
C SER A 207 2.60 11.20 20.59
N GLU A 208 3.36 12.16 20.05
CA GLU A 208 4.46 12.83 20.76
C GLU A 208 3.97 13.64 21.95
N ALA A 209 2.92 14.45 21.76
CA ALA A 209 2.33 15.25 22.82
C ALA A 209 1.81 14.34 23.95
N PHE A 210 1.05 13.30 23.61
CA PHE A 210 0.51 12.36 24.60
C PHE A 210 1.62 11.61 25.36
N ARG A 211 2.72 11.23 24.70
CA ARG A 211 3.88 10.61 25.36
C ARG A 211 4.49 11.52 26.43
N LYS A 212 4.51 12.83 26.20
CA LYS A 212 5.08 13.84 27.10
C LYS A 212 4.14 14.26 28.22
N THR A 213 2.87 14.53 27.89
CA THR A 213 1.91 15.15 28.83
C THR A 213 1.00 14.17 29.52
N ARG A 214 0.75 12.99 28.92
CA ARG A 214 -0.31 12.04 29.33
C ARG A 214 -1.71 12.66 29.37
N ASP A 215 -1.91 13.76 28.65
CA ASP A 215 -3.18 14.47 28.61
C ASP A 215 -4.25 13.67 27.86
N GLY A 216 -5.31 13.29 28.58
CA GLY A 216 -6.44 12.54 28.02
C GLY A 216 -7.25 13.33 26.99
N ASP A 217 -7.19 14.66 27.04
CA ASP A 217 -7.91 15.51 26.08
C ASP A 217 -7.40 15.34 24.64
N LEU A 218 -6.14 14.92 24.48
CA LEU A 218 -5.56 14.57 23.18
C LEU A 218 -6.25 13.36 22.53
N LEU A 219 -6.89 12.49 23.32
CA LEU A 219 -7.57 11.27 22.87
C LEU A 219 -9.06 11.48 22.55
N LYS A 220 -9.55 12.73 22.57
CA LYS A 220 -10.94 13.06 22.23
C LYS A 220 -11.32 12.58 20.82
N MET A 221 -12.60 12.24 20.66
CA MET A 221 -13.15 11.74 19.39
C MET A 221 -12.98 12.72 18.22
N GLU A 222 -12.90 14.02 18.48
CA GLU A 222 -12.63 15.03 17.46
C GLU A 222 -11.25 14.85 16.82
N ASN A 223 -10.20 14.75 17.65
CA ASN A 223 -8.84 14.48 17.19
C ASN A 223 -8.75 13.17 16.43
N TYR A 224 -9.42 12.13 16.94
CA TYR A 224 -9.50 10.84 16.26
C TYR A 224 -10.15 10.97 14.88
N LYS A 225 -11.32 11.62 14.77
CA LYS A 225 -12.02 11.81 13.49
C LYS A 225 -11.16 12.57 12.48
N THR A 226 -10.50 13.65 12.91
CA THR A 226 -9.59 14.43 12.06
C THR A 226 -8.44 13.56 11.55
N LEU A 227 -7.76 12.85 12.45
CA LEU A 227 -6.70 11.91 12.10
C LEU A 227 -7.17 10.88 11.07
N VAL A 228 -8.30 10.21 11.35
CA VAL A 228 -8.81 9.15 10.48
C VAL A 228 -9.18 9.70 9.11
N MET A 229 -9.82 10.86 9.04
CA MET A 229 -10.19 11.50 7.77
C MET A 229 -8.95 11.64 6.89
N TYR A 230 -7.91 12.32 7.36
CA TYR A 230 -6.75 12.62 6.52
C TYR A 230 -5.85 11.40 6.26
N LYS A 231 -5.59 10.56 7.27
CA LYS A 231 -4.65 9.43 7.14
C LYS A 231 -5.25 8.24 6.38
N THR A 232 -6.57 8.07 6.39
CA THR A 232 -7.20 6.84 5.86
C THR A 232 -8.51 7.09 5.10
N GLY A 233 -9.35 8.00 5.56
CA GLY A 233 -10.65 8.32 4.95
C GLY A 233 -10.53 8.93 3.56
N PHE A 234 -9.78 10.02 3.43
CA PHE A 234 -9.54 10.70 2.16
C PHE A 234 -8.91 9.77 1.12
N PRO A 235 -7.84 9.00 1.44
CA PRO A 235 -7.27 8.04 0.50
C PRO A 235 -8.27 7.05 -0.10
N LEU A 236 -9.03 6.38 0.76
CA LEU A 236 -9.83 5.22 0.37
C LEU A 236 -11.22 5.58 -0.13
N TYR A 237 -11.83 6.62 0.44
CA TYR A 237 -13.25 6.89 0.25
C TYR A 237 -13.53 8.21 -0.45
N VAL A 238 -12.51 9.06 -0.63
CA VAL A 238 -12.62 10.30 -1.45
C VAL A 238 -11.80 10.14 -2.72
N ALA A 239 -10.50 9.95 -2.59
CA ALA A 239 -9.58 10.03 -3.71
C ALA A 239 -9.69 8.82 -4.65
N ALA A 240 -9.81 7.60 -4.14
CA ALA A 240 -9.97 6.42 -4.98
C ALA A 240 -11.27 6.46 -5.83
N PRO A 241 -12.47 6.74 -5.27
CA PRO A 241 -13.68 6.91 -6.06
C PRO A 241 -13.60 8.06 -7.07
N LEU A 242 -13.11 9.23 -6.67
CA LEU A 242 -12.94 10.36 -7.59
C LEU A 242 -11.96 10.05 -8.72
N GLY A 243 -10.88 9.31 -8.44
CA GLY A 243 -9.93 8.87 -9.46
C GLY A 243 -10.60 7.98 -10.52
N ALA A 244 -11.46 7.05 -10.10
CA ALA A 244 -12.26 6.23 -11.00
C ALA A 244 -13.25 7.08 -11.82
N MET A 245 -13.95 8.02 -11.18
CA MET A 245 -14.92 8.90 -11.86
C MET A 245 -14.25 9.79 -12.90
N TYR A 246 -13.10 10.39 -12.58
CA TYR A 246 -12.33 11.16 -13.55
C TYR A 246 -11.85 10.32 -14.73
N LEU A 247 -11.42 9.07 -14.48
CA LEU A 247 -11.02 8.15 -15.54
C LEU A 247 -12.19 7.78 -16.46
N ALA A 248 -13.38 7.59 -15.91
CA ALA A 248 -14.59 7.26 -16.68
C ALA A 248 -15.27 8.50 -17.31
N ASN A 249 -14.70 9.71 -17.17
CA ASN A 249 -15.36 10.98 -17.52
C ASN A 249 -16.77 11.11 -16.90
N PHE A 250 -16.94 10.57 -15.70
CA PHE A 250 -18.19 10.56 -14.97
C PHE A 250 -18.38 11.84 -14.15
N ASP A 251 -19.62 12.28 -13.99
CA ASP A 251 -19.96 13.48 -13.22
C ASP A 251 -19.62 13.32 -11.73
N THR A 252 -18.57 14.01 -11.27
CA THR A 252 -18.09 13.97 -9.89
C THR A 252 -19.01 14.66 -8.90
N HIS A 253 -19.96 15.49 -9.34
CA HIS A 253 -20.94 16.09 -8.42
C HIS A 253 -21.80 15.03 -7.72
N ARG A 254 -21.95 13.85 -8.33
CA ARG A 254 -22.66 12.70 -7.76
C ARG A 254 -21.96 12.08 -6.54
N TYR A 255 -20.67 12.36 -6.33
CA TYR A 255 -19.94 11.91 -5.16
C TYR A 255 -20.41 12.62 -3.87
N PHE A 256 -20.60 13.95 -3.92
CA PHE A 256 -20.79 14.77 -2.71
C PHE A 256 -22.01 14.38 -1.85
N PRO A 257 -23.18 14.04 -2.40
CA PRO A 257 -24.30 13.55 -1.60
C PRO A 257 -23.97 12.29 -0.79
N SER A 258 -23.05 11.45 -1.29
CA SER A 258 -22.67 10.17 -0.68
C SER A 258 -21.61 10.31 0.42
N LYS A 259 -21.03 11.51 0.62
CA LYS A 259 -19.92 11.75 1.55
C LYS A 259 -20.22 11.24 2.97
N HIS A 260 -21.42 11.48 3.47
CA HIS A 260 -21.84 11.07 4.82
C HIS A 260 -21.81 9.55 5.04
N ILE A 261 -21.97 8.73 3.99
CA ILE A 261 -21.85 7.27 4.05
C ILE A 261 -20.39 6.90 4.25
N PHE A 262 -19.51 7.50 3.46
CA PHE A 262 -18.07 7.28 3.53
C PHE A 262 -17.47 7.70 4.86
N GLU A 263 -17.99 8.75 5.49
CA GLU A 263 -17.59 9.19 6.83
C GLU A 263 -17.75 8.10 7.88
N LYS A 264 -18.89 7.40 7.87
CA LYS A 264 -19.13 6.28 8.79
C LYS A 264 -18.20 5.10 8.49
N LEU A 265 -17.98 4.80 7.21
CA LEU A 265 -17.16 3.66 6.77
C LEU A 265 -15.68 3.82 7.17
N TYR A 266 -15.09 5.01 6.98
CA TYR A 266 -13.68 5.17 7.32
C TYR A 266 -13.43 5.17 8.83
N ILE A 267 -14.37 5.69 9.64
CA ILE A 267 -14.29 5.65 11.10
C ILE A 267 -14.34 4.19 11.56
N TYR A 268 -15.33 3.44 11.07
CA TYR A 268 -15.50 2.02 11.38
C TYR A 268 -14.25 1.22 11.02
N ARG A 269 -13.74 1.41 9.79
CA ARG A 269 -12.56 0.70 9.30
C ARG A 269 -11.33 0.97 10.16
N GLN A 270 -11.07 2.24 10.49
CA GLN A 270 -9.90 2.58 11.28
C GLN A 270 -10.00 2.04 12.71
N ALA A 271 -11.21 2.01 13.29
CA ALA A 271 -11.45 1.37 14.58
C ALA A 271 -11.16 -0.14 14.52
N GLN A 272 -11.61 -0.83 13.46
CA GLN A 272 -11.35 -2.26 13.26
C GLN A 272 -9.84 -2.56 13.15
N VAL A 273 -9.09 -1.76 12.40
CA VAL A 273 -7.62 -1.91 12.28
C VAL A 273 -6.94 -1.76 13.64
N ARG A 274 -7.31 -0.73 14.43
CA ARG A 274 -6.74 -0.50 15.77
C ARG A 274 -7.09 -1.64 16.75
N LEU A 275 -8.33 -2.15 16.71
CA LEU A 275 -8.76 -3.28 17.54
C LEU A 275 -7.97 -4.55 17.21
N ASN A 276 -7.79 -4.86 15.93
CA ASN A 276 -7.01 -6.02 15.49
C ASN A 276 -5.55 -5.94 15.95
N ALA A 277 -4.94 -4.74 15.87
CA ALA A 277 -3.58 -4.51 16.35
C ALA A 277 -3.45 -4.72 17.89
N LEU A 278 -4.43 -4.25 18.66
CA LEU A 278 -4.48 -4.45 20.10
C LEU A 278 -4.61 -5.94 20.45
N LEU A 279 -5.54 -6.65 19.80
CA LEU A 279 -5.76 -8.09 20.02
C LEU A 279 -4.50 -8.91 19.69
N PHE A 280 -3.79 -8.56 18.61
CA PHE A 280 -2.53 -9.19 18.26
C PHE A 280 -1.46 -8.97 19.35
N THR A 281 -1.32 -7.74 19.83
CA THR A 281 -0.36 -7.39 20.90
C THR A 281 -0.67 -8.11 22.21
N LEU A 282 -1.94 -8.20 22.59
CA LEU A 282 -2.38 -8.92 23.79
C LEU A 282 -2.11 -10.42 23.68
N LYS A 283 -2.38 -11.04 22.51
CA LYS A 283 -2.06 -12.44 22.25
C LYS A 283 -0.57 -12.73 22.38
N LEU A 284 0.30 -11.86 21.85
CA LEU A 284 1.76 -12.00 21.98
C LEU A 284 2.20 -11.94 23.45
N LYS A 285 1.74 -10.94 24.22
CA LYS A 285 2.06 -10.83 25.65
C LYS A 285 1.57 -12.03 26.46
N LEU A 286 0.39 -12.56 26.14
CA LEU A 286 -0.12 -13.78 26.78
C LEU A 286 0.74 -14.99 26.45
N LEU A 287 1.19 -15.12 25.20
CA LEU A 287 2.07 -16.21 24.77
C LEU A 287 3.43 -16.12 25.48
N GLU A 288 4.06 -14.95 25.51
CA GLU A 288 5.31 -14.69 26.24
C GLU A 288 5.19 -15.06 27.72
N ARG A 289 4.07 -14.70 28.36
CA ARG A 289 3.79 -15.07 29.75
C ARG A 289 3.67 -16.58 29.94
N HIS A 290 2.97 -17.29 29.04
CA HIS A 290 2.83 -18.75 29.11
C HIS A 290 4.17 -19.47 28.87
N VAL A 291 4.94 -19.02 27.88
CA VAL A 291 6.28 -19.56 27.60
C VAL A 291 7.23 -19.29 28.77
N GLY A 292 7.22 -18.08 29.33
CA GLY A 292 8.02 -17.75 30.52
C GLY A 292 7.64 -18.59 31.74
N LEU A 293 6.35 -18.81 31.99
CA LEU A 293 5.87 -19.71 33.05
C LEU A 293 6.28 -21.17 32.79
N PHE A 294 6.19 -21.64 31.54
CA PHE A 294 6.64 -22.98 31.14
C PHE A 294 8.15 -23.17 31.35
N LEU A 295 8.98 -22.24 30.89
CA LEU A 295 10.43 -22.28 31.08
C LEU A 295 10.83 -22.27 32.56
N ARG A 296 10.14 -21.48 33.39
CA ARG A 296 10.32 -21.49 34.85
C ARG A 296 9.91 -22.82 35.50
N SER A 297 8.83 -23.45 35.01
CA SER A 297 8.39 -24.77 35.50
C SER A 297 9.35 -25.92 35.13
N GLN A 298 10.15 -25.74 34.07
CA GLN A 298 11.17 -26.70 33.62
C GLN A 298 12.56 -26.44 34.26
N GLY A 299 12.66 -25.47 35.19
CA GLY A 299 13.92 -25.15 35.87
C GLY A 299 14.94 -24.37 35.03
N CYS A 300 14.59 -23.90 33.83
CA CYS A 300 15.44 -23.02 33.03
C CYS A 300 15.48 -21.62 33.66
N ARG A 301 16.65 -21.20 34.16
CA ARG A 301 16.86 -19.78 34.53
C ARG A 301 16.91 -18.93 33.27
N GLU A 302 16.26 -17.76 33.32
CA GLU A 302 16.26 -16.73 32.27
C GLU A 302 17.68 -16.17 32.05
N GLU A 303 18.58 -16.90 31.41
CA GLU A 303 19.83 -16.33 30.88
C GLU A 303 19.56 -15.72 29.50
N SER A 304 19.41 -14.40 29.51
CA SER A 304 19.64 -13.49 28.38
C SER A 304 18.92 -13.77 27.05
N LEU A 305 17.61 -13.53 27.02
CA LEU A 305 16.92 -13.07 25.81
C LEU A 305 16.90 -11.53 25.79
N ARG A 306 18.07 -10.90 25.85
CA ARG A 306 18.25 -9.51 25.36
C ARG A 306 18.85 -9.60 23.97
N CYS A 307 18.01 -9.71 22.96
CA CYS A 307 18.43 -9.46 21.58
C CYS A 307 18.96 -8.02 21.49
N ARG A 308 20.23 -7.89 21.10
CA ARG A 308 20.78 -6.66 20.51
C ARG A 308 20.20 -6.45 19.12
#